data_AF-A0A965D5K5-F1
#
_entry.id   AF-A0A965D5K5-F1
#
_cell.length_a   1.000
_cell.length_b   1.000
_cell.length_c   1.000
_cell.angle_alpha   90.00
_cell.angle_beta   90.00
_cell.angle_gamma   90.00
#
_symmetry.space_group_name_H-M   'P 1'
#
loop_
_entity.id
_entity.type
_entity.pdbx_description
1 polymer ?
#
loop_
_entity_poly.entity_id
_entity_poly.type
_entity_poly.pdbx_seq_one_letter_code
_entity_poly.pdbx_strand_id
1 'polypeptide(L)'
;MGVWGTAQGQQQLNVICSVQADWCNMISTVYSRTTGVKVNMTTKGSGEALAQLMAERDNPKTDVWFGGTGDPHLQAAELNLTQAYQSPAMTQLHAWAQRQAQQSGYKTVGIYSGPLGFGYNPEILAKRKMPVPQTWADLLNPVYKGEIQVANPASSGTAYTMIATLVQLMGEDKAFDYLKNLHRNVSQYTRSGTAPIKAVARGETAISISFVHDGPGERLSGFPVETVTPRDGTGAEIGSMSLVKGARHLEQARRFYDWALTPAAQELAPASKQFQVPSHPAAKLDPNVPDFKKIKFISYDYAKYGSTQERKRLIARWEKEVNSLAR
;
A
#
# COMPACT_ATOMS: atom_id res chain seq x y z
N MET A 1 -48.62 -22.40 -20.52
CA MET A 1 -47.57 -21.43 -20.92
C MET A 1 -46.49 -21.45 -19.86
N GLY A 2 -45.40 -22.18 -20.10
CA GLY A 2 -44.29 -22.30 -19.15
C GLY A 2 -43.43 -21.05 -19.19
N VAL A 3 -43.27 -20.40 -18.04
CA VAL A 3 -42.36 -19.26 -17.87
C VAL A 3 -40.96 -19.83 -17.81
N TRP A 4 -40.21 -19.69 -18.90
CA TRP A 4 -38.77 -19.93 -18.93
C TRP A 4 -38.09 -18.81 -18.15
N GLY A 5 -37.95 -18.99 -16.84
CA GLY A 5 -37.04 -18.18 -16.05
C GLY A 5 -35.62 -18.46 -16.53
N THR A 6 -35.03 -17.51 -17.25
CA THR A 6 -33.61 -17.53 -17.54
C THR A 6 -32.87 -17.52 -16.20
N ALA A 7 -32.13 -18.60 -15.92
CA ALA A 7 -31.20 -18.62 -14.81
C ALA A 7 -30.11 -17.57 -15.10
N GLN A 8 -30.29 -16.37 -14.57
CA GLN A 8 -29.25 -15.36 -14.56
C GLN A 8 -28.13 -15.91 -13.69
N GLY A 9 -27.05 -16.39 -14.33
CA GLY A 9 -25.88 -16.91 -13.62
C GLY A 9 -25.44 -15.90 -12.56
N GLN A 10 -25.10 -16.39 -11.36
CA GLN A 10 -24.70 -15.55 -10.23
C GLN A 10 -23.61 -14.57 -10.68
N GLN A 11 -23.91 -13.26 -10.62
CA GLN A 11 -22.94 -12.22 -10.97
C GLN A 11 -21.72 -12.35 -10.06
N GLN A 12 -20.52 -12.29 -10.63
CA GLN A 12 -19.29 -12.44 -9.89
C GLN A 12 -18.25 -11.38 -10.27
N LEU A 13 -17.28 -11.19 -9.37
CA LEU A 13 -16.17 -10.27 -9.52
C LEU A 13 -14.90 -10.89 -8.93
N ASN A 14 -13.81 -10.93 -9.71
CA ASN A 14 -12.52 -11.41 -9.27
C ASN A 14 -11.61 -10.24 -8.89
N VAL A 15 -11.18 -10.18 -7.63
CA VAL A 15 -10.42 -9.06 -7.07
C VAL A 15 -9.06 -9.53 -6.57
N ILE A 16 -8.00 -8.86 -7.00
CA ILE A 16 -6.74 -8.87 -6.24
C ILE A 16 -6.82 -7.70 -5.26
N CYS A 17 -6.67 -7.99 -3.96
CA CYS A 17 -6.67 -7.00 -2.90
C CYS A 17 -5.27 -6.85 -2.30
N SER A 18 -4.77 -5.62 -2.21
CA SER A 18 -3.43 -5.32 -1.72
C SER A 18 -3.42 -4.38 -0.51
N VAL A 19 -4.55 -4.30 0.21
CA VAL A 19 -4.63 -3.71 1.56
C VAL A 19 -4.56 -4.80 2.64
N GLN A 20 -4.79 -4.41 3.89
CA GLN A 20 -4.87 -5.31 5.02
C GLN A 20 -6.04 -6.30 4.87
N ALA A 21 -5.83 -7.55 5.30
CA ALA A 21 -6.79 -8.63 5.11
C ALA A 21 -8.18 -8.32 5.68
N ASP A 22 -8.26 -7.64 6.82
CA ASP A 22 -9.53 -7.27 7.45
C ASP A 22 -10.32 -6.28 6.59
N TRP A 23 -9.66 -5.32 5.95
CA TRP A 23 -10.31 -4.39 5.05
C TRP A 23 -10.71 -5.04 3.73
N CYS A 24 -9.85 -5.89 3.17
CA CYS A 24 -10.21 -6.75 2.04
C CYS A 24 -11.50 -7.52 2.37
N ASN A 25 -11.55 -8.22 3.50
CA ASN A 25 -12.69 -9.04 3.91
C ASN A 25 -13.95 -8.20 4.15
N MET A 26 -13.80 -7.02 4.76
CA MET A 26 -14.90 -6.08 4.99
C MET A 26 -15.52 -5.62 3.66
N ILE A 27 -14.70 -5.15 2.71
CA ILE A 27 -15.19 -4.72 1.40
C ILE A 27 -15.86 -5.86 0.64
N SER A 28 -15.23 -7.03 0.60
CA SER A 28 -15.80 -8.20 -0.06
C SER A 28 -17.17 -8.55 0.52
N THR A 29 -17.29 -8.55 1.85
CA THR A 29 -18.54 -8.90 2.54
C THR A 29 -19.63 -7.86 2.31
N VAL A 30 -19.31 -6.58 2.50
CA VAL A 30 -20.29 -5.49 2.39
C VAL A 30 -20.75 -5.33 0.94
N TYR A 31 -19.83 -5.36 -0.03
CA TYR A 31 -20.19 -5.27 -1.44
C TYR A 31 -21.07 -6.45 -1.86
N SER A 32 -20.70 -7.68 -1.51
CA SER A 32 -21.51 -8.86 -1.83
C SER A 32 -22.90 -8.82 -1.20
N ARG A 33 -23.01 -8.38 0.07
CA ARG A 33 -24.32 -8.28 0.75
C ARG A 33 -25.22 -7.19 0.18
N THR A 34 -24.65 -6.06 -0.23
CA THR A 34 -25.43 -4.91 -0.71
C THR A 34 -25.81 -5.00 -2.18
N THR A 35 -25.07 -5.77 -2.98
CA THR A 35 -25.27 -5.85 -4.43
C THR A 35 -25.73 -7.23 -4.93
N GLY A 36 -25.55 -8.29 -4.13
CA GLY A 36 -25.76 -9.67 -4.55
C GLY A 36 -24.64 -10.25 -5.43
N VAL A 37 -23.59 -9.48 -5.74
CA VAL A 37 -22.45 -9.93 -6.55
C VAL A 37 -21.49 -10.77 -5.71
N LYS A 38 -21.14 -11.97 -6.16
CA LYS A 38 -20.13 -12.81 -5.52
C LYS A 38 -18.74 -12.24 -5.75
N VAL A 39 -18.04 -11.86 -4.69
CA VAL A 39 -16.64 -11.40 -4.79
C VAL A 39 -15.70 -12.58 -4.51
N ASN A 40 -14.90 -12.96 -5.50
CA ASN A 40 -13.79 -13.89 -5.35
C ASN A 40 -12.52 -13.06 -5.14
N MET A 41 -11.94 -13.10 -3.96
CA MET A 41 -10.84 -12.22 -3.59
C MET A 41 -9.57 -12.99 -3.25
N THR A 42 -8.43 -12.48 -3.73
CA THR A 42 -7.09 -12.97 -3.36
C THR A 42 -6.26 -11.82 -2.81
N THR A 43 -5.46 -12.08 -1.78
CA THR A 43 -4.64 -11.05 -1.13
C THR A 43 -3.18 -11.16 -1.54
N LYS A 44 -2.57 -10.05 -1.98
CA LYS A 44 -1.18 -9.99 -2.48
C LYS A 44 -0.54 -8.65 -2.16
N GLY A 45 0.77 -8.63 -1.93
CA GLY A 45 1.51 -7.37 -1.93
C GLY A 45 1.42 -6.69 -3.30
N SER A 46 1.51 -5.36 -3.36
CA SER A 46 1.33 -4.63 -4.62
C SER A 46 2.37 -5.00 -5.70
N GLY A 47 3.60 -5.36 -5.32
CA GLY A 47 4.62 -5.87 -6.25
C GLY A 47 4.26 -7.25 -6.82
N GLU A 48 3.72 -8.13 -5.98
CA GLU A 48 3.27 -9.47 -6.41
C GLU A 48 1.99 -9.42 -7.25
N ALA A 49 1.07 -8.51 -6.92
CA ALA A 49 -0.13 -8.26 -7.71
C ALA A 49 0.24 -7.83 -9.12
N LEU A 50 1.15 -6.86 -9.27
CA LEU A 50 1.68 -6.47 -10.56
C LEU A 50 2.33 -7.64 -11.31
N ALA A 51 3.19 -8.42 -10.65
CA ALA A 51 3.85 -9.57 -11.26
C ALA A 51 2.84 -10.60 -11.79
N GLN A 52 1.76 -10.85 -11.04
CA GLN A 52 0.67 -11.70 -11.52
C GLN A 52 -0.04 -11.10 -12.74
N LEU A 53 -0.39 -9.81 -12.71
CA LEU A 53 -1.04 -9.15 -13.87
C LEU A 53 -0.17 -9.19 -15.12
N MET A 54 1.16 -9.06 -14.97
CA MET A 54 2.10 -9.24 -16.08
C MET A 54 2.08 -10.67 -16.63
N ALA A 55 2.09 -11.68 -15.75
CA ALA A 55 2.09 -13.08 -16.14
C ALA A 55 0.75 -13.53 -16.78
N GLU A 56 -0.36 -12.92 -16.35
CA GLU A 56 -1.71 -13.26 -16.83
C GLU A 56 -2.19 -12.34 -17.95
N ARG A 57 -1.34 -11.48 -18.52
CA ARG A 57 -1.73 -10.43 -19.48
C ARG A 57 -2.49 -10.92 -20.71
N ASP A 58 -2.17 -12.13 -21.18
CA ASP A 58 -2.76 -12.72 -22.40
C ASP A 58 -4.07 -13.48 -22.08
N ASN A 59 -4.32 -13.77 -20.80
CA ASN A 59 -5.55 -14.42 -20.31
C ASN A 59 -5.86 -13.99 -18.87
N PRO A 60 -6.32 -12.73 -18.68
CA PRO A 60 -6.54 -12.16 -17.35
C PRO A 60 -7.63 -12.93 -16.60
N LYS A 61 -7.36 -13.20 -15.32
CA LYS A 61 -8.31 -13.84 -14.39
C LYS A 61 -8.89 -12.86 -13.37
N THR A 62 -8.29 -11.69 -13.26
CA THR A 62 -8.66 -10.61 -12.34
C THR A 62 -9.47 -9.55 -13.09
N ASP A 63 -10.49 -9.02 -12.44
CA ASP A 63 -11.29 -7.92 -12.97
C ASP A 63 -10.86 -6.57 -12.37
N VAL A 64 -10.62 -6.54 -11.06
CA VAL A 64 -10.20 -5.35 -10.30
C VAL A 64 -8.95 -5.66 -9.48
N TRP A 65 -8.02 -4.71 -9.47
CA TRP A 65 -6.97 -4.65 -8.47
C TRP A 65 -7.28 -3.51 -7.50
N PHE A 66 -7.52 -3.84 -6.24
CA PHE A 66 -7.92 -2.91 -5.18
C PHE A 66 -6.83 -2.70 -4.12
N GLY A 67 -6.40 -1.45 -3.97
CA GLY A 67 -5.46 -0.97 -2.97
C GLY A 67 -4.02 -1.40 -3.18
N GLY A 68 -3.19 -1.13 -2.18
CA GLY A 68 -1.73 -1.20 -2.29
C GLY A 68 -1.15 0.07 -2.90
N THR A 69 0.17 0.25 -2.74
CA THR A 69 0.91 1.44 -3.18
C THR A 69 0.66 1.79 -4.64
N GLY A 70 0.67 3.08 -4.97
CA GLY A 70 0.37 3.56 -6.31
C GLY A 70 1.44 3.29 -7.38
N ASP A 71 2.72 3.16 -7.03
CA ASP A 71 3.79 3.01 -8.02
C ASP A 71 3.60 1.75 -8.91
N PRO A 72 3.31 0.55 -8.36
CA PRO A 72 2.95 -0.63 -9.16
C PRO A 72 1.70 -0.47 -10.02
N HIS A 73 0.72 0.35 -9.63
CA HIS A 73 -0.47 0.62 -10.46
C HIS A 73 -0.14 1.53 -11.65
N LEU A 74 0.71 2.53 -11.45
CA LEU A 74 1.24 3.37 -12.53
C LEU A 74 2.06 2.51 -13.52
N GLN A 75 2.86 1.58 -13.00
CA GLN A 75 3.59 0.62 -13.81
C GLN A 75 2.66 -0.27 -14.63
N ALA A 76 1.58 -0.79 -14.02
CA ALA A 76 0.58 -1.58 -14.72
C ALA A 76 -0.11 -0.79 -15.85
N ALA A 77 -0.37 0.50 -15.63
CA ALA A 77 -0.94 1.40 -16.62
C ALA A 77 0.00 1.64 -17.82
N GLU A 78 1.29 1.86 -17.55
CA GLU A 78 2.34 2.03 -18.58
C GLU A 78 2.50 0.76 -19.41
N LEU A 79 2.47 -0.41 -18.78
CA LEU A 79 2.54 -1.72 -19.42
C LEU A 79 1.23 -2.16 -20.10
N ASN A 80 0.19 -1.31 -20.11
CA ASN A 80 -1.13 -1.60 -20.67
C ASN A 80 -1.82 -2.84 -20.07
N LEU A 81 -1.55 -3.15 -18.80
CA LEU A 81 -2.19 -4.24 -18.05
C LEU A 81 -3.53 -3.81 -17.44
N THR A 82 -3.73 -2.50 -17.28
CA THR A 82 -4.98 -1.90 -16.81
C THR A 82 -5.58 -1.02 -17.89
N GLN A 83 -6.87 -0.73 -17.77
CA GLN A 83 -7.62 0.02 -18.78
C GLN A 83 -8.24 1.28 -18.23
N ALA A 84 -8.38 2.29 -19.09
CA ALA A 84 -8.85 3.60 -18.70
C ALA A 84 -10.32 3.56 -18.29
N TYR A 85 -10.62 4.18 -17.15
CA TYR A 85 -11.99 4.40 -16.69
C TYR A 85 -12.06 5.63 -15.79
N GLN A 86 -12.94 6.55 -16.15
CA GLN A 86 -13.22 7.74 -15.35
C GLN A 86 -14.53 7.55 -14.60
N SER A 87 -14.42 7.28 -13.31
CA SER A 87 -15.59 7.20 -12.43
C SER A 87 -16.30 8.56 -12.37
N PRO A 88 -17.65 8.59 -12.28
CA PRO A 88 -18.38 9.82 -11.99
C PRO A 88 -17.96 10.51 -10.67
N ALA A 89 -17.36 9.75 -9.74
CA ALA A 89 -16.84 10.29 -8.48
C ALA A 89 -15.50 11.03 -8.63
N MET A 90 -14.83 10.97 -9.79
CA MET A 90 -13.44 11.43 -9.97
C MET A 90 -13.21 12.88 -9.52
N THR A 91 -14.08 13.80 -9.91
CA THR A 91 -13.96 15.23 -9.59
C THR A 91 -14.20 15.55 -8.12
N GLN A 92 -14.79 14.61 -7.37
CA GLN A 92 -15.09 14.74 -5.95
C GLN A 92 -13.91 14.30 -5.07
N LEU A 93 -12.94 13.57 -5.64
CA LEU A 93 -11.79 13.07 -4.90
C LEU A 93 -10.76 14.17 -4.61
N HIS A 94 -9.92 13.96 -3.61
CA HIS A 94 -8.77 14.84 -3.35
C HIS A 94 -7.85 14.96 -4.57
N ALA A 95 -7.18 16.11 -4.70
CA ALA A 95 -6.31 16.41 -5.84
C ALA A 95 -5.18 15.39 -6.03
N TRP A 96 -4.65 14.79 -4.96
CA TRP A 96 -3.63 13.74 -5.07
C TRP A 96 -4.19 12.45 -5.71
N ALA A 97 -5.46 12.10 -5.48
CA ALA A 97 -6.11 10.95 -6.08
C ALA A 97 -6.39 11.19 -7.56
N GLN A 98 -6.81 12.41 -7.91
CA GLN A 98 -7.01 12.84 -9.29
C GLN A 98 -5.69 12.87 -10.07
N ARG A 99 -4.61 13.38 -9.47
CA ARG A 99 -3.27 13.39 -10.10
C ARG A 99 -2.77 11.98 -10.39
N GLN A 100 -2.97 11.03 -9.47
CA GLN A 100 -2.66 9.62 -9.68
C GLN A 100 -3.39 9.07 -10.92
N ALA A 101 -4.67 9.42 -11.09
CA ALA A 101 -5.42 9.03 -12.27
C ALA A 101 -4.88 9.69 -13.55
N GLN A 102 -4.66 11.01 -13.53
CA GLN A 102 -4.14 11.77 -14.67
C GLN A 102 -2.79 11.25 -15.16
N GLN A 103 -1.84 10.99 -14.24
CA GLN A 103 -0.51 10.46 -14.56
C GLN A 103 -0.57 9.11 -15.27
N SER A 104 -1.59 8.30 -14.97
CA SER A 104 -1.80 6.99 -15.60
C SER A 104 -2.60 7.01 -16.91
N GLY A 105 -3.09 8.18 -17.34
CA GLY A 105 -4.11 8.25 -18.39
C GLY A 105 -5.43 7.61 -17.97
N TYR A 106 -5.82 7.77 -16.71
CA TYR A 106 -7.04 7.25 -16.07
C TYR A 106 -7.13 5.72 -16.01
N LYS A 107 -6.01 5.01 -16.11
CA LYS A 107 -5.93 3.55 -15.98
C LYS A 107 -5.80 3.07 -14.52
N THR A 108 -5.65 4.01 -13.59
CA THR A 108 -5.77 3.80 -12.14
C THR A 108 -6.40 5.04 -11.48
N VAL A 109 -6.78 4.95 -10.22
CA VAL A 109 -7.21 6.08 -9.36
C VAL A 109 -6.63 5.92 -7.97
N GLY A 110 -6.32 7.04 -7.30
CA GLY A 110 -6.00 7.01 -5.87
C GLY A 110 -7.26 6.78 -5.02
N ILE A 111 -7.19 5.87 -4.07
CA ILE A 111 -8.29 5.53 -3.15
C ILE A 111 -8.01 5.91 -1.70
N TYR A 112 -6.73 6.00 -1.31
CA TYR A 112 -6.30 6.46 0.02
C TYR A 112 -4.85 6.98 -0.02
N SER A 113 -4.39 7.66 1.04
CA SER A 113 -2.98 7.99 1.24
C SER A 113 -2.46 7.58 2.61
N GLY A 114 -1.21 7.11 2.66
CA GLY A 114 -0.56 6.58 3.86
C GLY A 114 0.85 7.13 4.02
N PRO A 115 1.20 7.83 5.13
CA PRO A 115 2.55 8.32 5.34
C PRO A 115 3.52 7.18 5.66
N LEU A 116 4.69 7.20 5.04
CA LEU A 116 5.77 6.29 5.39
C LEU A 116 6.44 6.73 6.70
N GLY A 117 6.76 5.79 7.57
CA GLY A 117 7.47 6.09 8.81
C GLY A 117 7.85 4.84 9.58
N PHE A 118 7.96 4.99 10.89
CA PHE A 118 8.39 3.94 11.79
C PHE A 118 7.24 3.53 12.71
N GLY A 119 7.03 2.24 12.86
CA GLY A 119 6.26 1.69 13.97
C GLY A 119 7.21 1.07 14.98
N TYR A 120 6.96 1.25 16.27
CA TYR A 120 7.82 0.73 17.32
C TYR A 120 7.01 0.25 18.52
N ASN A 121 7.62 -0.66 19.28
CA ASN A 121 7.07 -1.16 20.52
C ASN A 121 7.73 -0.40 21.69
N PRO A 122 7.02 0.51 22.38
CA PRO A 122 7.61 1.35 23.42
C PRO A 122 8.10 0.53 24.62
N GLU A 123 7.46 -0.59 24.92
CA GLU A 123 7.86 -1.47 26.03
C GLU A 123 9.19 -2.16 25.73
N ILE A 124 9.38 -2.64 24.50
CA ILE A 124 10.65 -3.26 24.06
C ILE A 124 11.76 -2.22 24.03
N LEU A 125 11.52 -1.04 23.45
CA LEU A 125 12.51 0.03 23.43
C LEU A 125 12.94 0.42 24.85
N ALA A 126 11.99 0.61 25.77
CA ALA A 126 12.29 0.92 27.17
C ALA A 126 13.08 -0.20 27.85
N LYS A 127 12.63 -1.46 27.74
CA LYS A 127 13.28 -2.63 28.33
C LYS A 127 14.71 -2.82 27.84
N ARG A 128 14.96 -2.57 26.55
CA ARG A 128 16.28 -2.71 25.91
C ARG A 128 17.10 -1.42 25.90
N LYS A 129 16.60 -0.34 26.55
CA LYS A 129 17.25 0.98 26.64
C LYS A 129 17.58 1.56 25.26
N MET A 130 16.72 1.32 24.28
CA MET A 130 16.83 1.84 22.92
C MET A 130 16.04 3.15 22.82
N PRO A 131 16.61 4.23 22.23
CA PRO A 131 15.85 5.46 22.01
C PRO A 131 14.76 5.25 20.95
N VAL A 132 13.74 6.10 20.94
CA VAL A 132 12.77 6.14 19.83
C VAL A 132 13.40 6.86 18.65
N PRO A 133 13.56 6.23 17.47
CA PRO A 133 14.15 6.90 16.30
C PRO A 133 13.28 8.07 15.84
N GLN A 134 13.91 9.22 15.56
CA GLN A 134 13.23 10.46 15.15
C GLN A 134 13.57 10.86 13.71
N THR A 135 14.63 10.30 13.14
CA THR A 135 15.16 10.59 11.79
C THR A 135 15.54 9.29 11.09
N TRP A 136 15.76 9.33 9.78
CA TRP A 136 16.29 8.17 9.06
C TRP A 136 17.67 7.79 9.58
N ALA A 137 18.52 8.77 9.91
CA ALA A 137 19.88 8.53 10.41
C ALA A 137 19.89 7.75 11.73
N ASP A 138 18.91 7.97 12.61
CA ASP A 138 18.82 7.26 13.90
C ASP A 138 18.77 5.74 13.71
N LEU A 139 18.07 5.25 12.68
CA LEU A 139 17.95 3.81 12.40
C LEU A 139 19.29 3.13 12.09
N LEU A 140 20.35 3.88 11.81
CA LEU A 140 21.69 3.33 11.61
C LEU A 140 22.44 3.07 12.93
N ASN A 141 21.90 3.51 14.07
CA ASN A 141 22.52 3.32 15.37
C ASN A 141 22.68 1.80 15.66
N PRO A 142 23.90 1.31 16.00
CA PRO A 142 24.13 -0.10 16.29
C PRO A 142 23.29 -0.68 17.44
N VAL A 143 22.70 0.18 18.28
CA VAL A 143 21.75 -0.25 19.33
C VAL A 143 20.53 -0.98 18.73
N TYR A 144 20.22 -0.76 17.46
CA TYR A 144 19.12 -1.42 16.75
C TYR A 144 19.56 -2.66 15.94
N LYS A 145 20.77 -3.20 16.17
CA LYS A 145 21.26 -4.37 15.43
C LYS A 145 20.32 -5.56 15.58
N GLY A 146 19.70 -6.01 14.48
CA GLY A 146 18.75 -7.12 14.48
C GLY A 146 17.36 -6.76 15.03
N GLU A 147 17.04 -5.48 15.15
CA GLU A 147 15.80 -4.99 15.79
C GLU A 147 14.86 -4.27 14.83
N ILE A 148 15.24 -4.17 13.56
CA ILE A 148 14.45 -3.53 12.52
C ILE A 148 13.90 -4.58 11.56
N GLN A 149 12.61 -4.49 11.23
CA GLN A 149 12.05 -5.17 10.07
C GLN A 149 11.54 -4.16 9.04
N VAL A 150 11.68 -4.54 7.77
CA VAL A 150 11.13 -3.81 6.63
C VAL A 150 10.81 -4.85 5.56
N ALA A 151 9.92 -4.55 4.62
CA ALA A 151 9.61 -5.51 3.56
C ALA A 151 10.70 -5.60 2.48
N ASN A 152 10.66 -6.66 1.68
CA ASN A 152 11.48 -6.78 0.46
C ASN A 152 10.82 -5.97 -0.68
N PRO A 153 11.55 -5.06 -1.36
CA PRO A 153 10.99 -4.20 -2.43
C PRO A 153 10.59 -4.94 -3.70
N ALA A 154 11.08 -6.17 -3.93
CA ALA A 154 10.66 -7.01 -5.05
C ALA A 154 9.19 -7.45 -4.92
N SER A 155 8.73 -7.78 -3.70
CA SER A 155 7.35 -8.21 -3.42
C SER A 155 6.45 -7.10 -2.85
N SER A 156 7.04 -6.12 -2.15
CA SER A 156 6.31 -5.11 -1.39
C SER A 156 6.47 -3.70 -1.96
N GLY A 157 5.34 -3.05 -2.22
CA GLY A 157 5.31 -1.63 -2.55
C GLY A 157 5.83 -0.73 -1.42
N THR A 158 5.51 -1.03 -0.16
CA THR A 158 5.97 -0.22 0.99
C THR A 158 7.49 -0.06 1.00
N ALA A 159 8.22 -1.15 0.75
CA ALA A 159 9.68 -1.12 0.69
C ALA A 159 10.20 -0.38 -0.55
N TYR A 160 9.49 -0.47 -1.68
CA TYR A 160 9.80 0.36 -2.84
C TYR A 160 9.57 1.85 -2.57
N THR A 161 8.45 2.22 -1.95
CA THR A 161 8.15 3.60 -1.53
C THR A 161 9.22 4.12 -0.56
N MET A 162 9.75 3.27 0.34
CA MET A 162 10.91 3.62 1.16
C MET A 162 12.14 3.94 0.32
N ILE A 163 12.53 3.07 -0.60
CA ILE A 163 13.70 3.31 -1.46
C ILE A 163 13.53 4.60 -2.26
N ALA A 164 12.38 4.79 -2.92
CA ALA A 164 12.09 6.00 -3.69
C ALA A 164 12.08 7.27 -2.82
N THR A 165 11.57 7.19 -1.59
CA THR A 165 11.60 8.30 -0.62
C THR A 165 13.04 8.66 -0.26
N LEU A 166 13.87 7.67 0.08
CA LEU A 166 15.27 7.90 0.45
C LEU A 166 16.05 8.50 -0.73
N VAL A 167 15.89 7.95 -1.94
CA VAL A 167 16.53 8.48 -3.15
C VAL A 167 16.16 9.95 -3.39
N GLN A 168 14.90 10.34 -3.17
CA GLN A 168 14.44 11.73 -3.31
C GLN A 168 14.93 12.64 -2.18
N LEU A 169 15.14 12.11 -0.97
CA LEU A 169 15.63 12.89 0.17
C LEU A 169 17.13 13.19 0.08
N MET A 170 17.94 12.20 -0.30
CA MET A 170 19.40 12.30 -0.18
C MET A 170 20.18 12.07 -1.48
N GLY A 171 19.49 11.80 -2.60
CA GLY A 171 20.11 11.38 -3.84
C GLY A 171 20.42 9.88 -3.85
N GLU A 172 20.53 9.31 -5.04
CA GLU A 172 20.53 7.85 -5.20
C GLU A 172 21.72 7.16 -4.53
N ASP A 173 22.95 7.54 -4.84
CA ASP A 173 24.13 6.84 -4.29
C ASP A 173 24.19 6.92 -2.76
N LYS A 174 23.86 8.09 -2.20
CA LYS A 174 23.76 8.26 -0.74
C LYS A 174 22.63 7.42 -0.13
N ALA A 175 21.50 7.28 -0.82
CA ALA A 175 20.41 6.42 -0.37
C ALA A 175 20.82 4.94 -0.36
N PHE A 176 21.56 4.49 -1.36
CA PHE A 176 22.07 3.12 -1.39
C PHE A 176 23.17 2.87 -0.35
N ASP A 177 24.04 3.85 -0.10
CA ASP A 177 24.99 3.80 1.02
C ASP A 177 24.27 3.73 2.38
N TYR A 178 23.21 4.52 2.56
CA TYR A 178 22.35 4.45 3.73
C TYR A 178 21.70 3.06 3.87
N LEU A 179 21.12 2.51 2.80
CA LEU A 179 20.44 1.20 2.82
C LEU A 179 21.40 0.06 3.15
N LYS A 180 22.66 0.10 2.68
CA LYS A 180 23.71 -0.86 3.05
C LYS A 180 24.05 -0.80 4.54
N ASN A 181 24.08 0.39 5.12
CA ASN A 181 24.30 0.55 6.57
C ASN A 181 23.08 0.11 7.38
N LEU A 182 21.87 0.45 6.92
CA LEU A 182 20.62 0.04 7.55
C LEU A 182 20.47 -1.48 7.56
N HIS A 183 20.90 -2.16 6.49
CA HIS A 183 20.84 -3.63 6.35
C HIS A 183 21.38 -4.37 7.58
N ARG A 184 22.46 -3.86 8.18
CA ARG A 184 23.09 -4.45 9.38
C ARG A 184 22.18 -4.47 10.61
N ASN A 185 21.19 -3.58 10.63
CA ASN A 185 20.20 -3.50 11.70
C ASN A 185 18.90 -4.25 11.36
N VAL A 186 18.72 -4.68 10.10
CA VAL A 186 17.53 -5.39 9.66
C VAL A 186 17.62 -6.87 10.01
N SER A 187 16.69 -7.36 10.83
CA SER A 187 16.58 -8.80 11.14
C SER A 187 15.96 -9.58 9.99
N GLN A 188 14.93 -9.01 9.35
CA GLN A 188 14.18 -9.68 8.29
C GLN A 188 13.64 -8.70 7.25
N TYR A 189 13.78 -9.10 5.98
CA TYR A 189 13.03 -8.54 4.86
C TYR A 189 11.75 -9.35 4.64
N THR A 190 10.61 -8.81 5.06
CA THR A 190 9.32 -9.52 4.97
C THR A 190 8.75 -9.48 3.56
N ARG A 191 7.99 -10.50 3.18
CA ARG A 191 7.30 -10.52 1.87
C ARG A 191 6.23 -9.41 1.75
N SER A 192 5.45 -9.21 2.82
CA SER A 192 4.39 -8.19 2.89
C SER A 192 4.90 -6.89 3.53
N GLY A 193 4.43 -5.75 3.03
CA GLY A 193 4.64 -4.42 3.61
C GLY A 193 4.04 -4.23 5.01
N THR A 194 2.98 -4.96 5.33
CA THR A 194 2.27 -4.87 6.62
C THR A 194 2.74 -5.90 7.65
N ALA A 195 3.66 -6.80 7.27
CA ALA A 195 4.21 -7.78 8.22
C ALA A 195 5.12 -7.15 9.30
N PRO A 196 5.97 -6.16 9.00
CA PRO A 196 6.86 -5.57 10.00
C PRO A 196 6.14 -4.92 11.19
N ILE A 197 5.07 -4.14 10.95
CA ILE A 197 4.29 -3.54 12.05
C ILE A 197 3.61 -4.60 12.93
N LYS A 198 3.17 -5.72 12.35
CA LYS A 198 2.65 -6.86 13.10
C LYS A 198 3.72 -7.57 13.92
N ALA A 199 4.95 -7.64 13.41
CA ALA A 199 6.09 -8.15 14.16
C ALA A 199 6.41 -7.25 15.37
N VAL A 200 6.30 -5.93 15.21
CA VAL A 200 6.40 -4.96 16.31
C VAL A 200 5.29 -5.17 17.35
N ALA A 201 4.04 -5.31 16.89
CA ALA A 201 2.88 -5.56 17.74
C ALA A 201 3.05 -6.81 18.61
N ARG A 202 3.58 -7.89 18.02
CA ARG A 202 3.87 -9.16 18.71
C ARG A 202 5.21 -9.19 19.46
N GLY A 203 5.99 -8.12 19.38
CA GLY A 203 7.29 -8.02 20.03
C GLY A 203 8.41 -8.86 19.44
N GLU A 204 8.25 -9.32 18.19
CA GLU A 204 9.24 -10.08 17.42
C GLU A 204 10.40 -9.19 16.93
N THR A 205 10.17 -7.88 16.83
CA THR A 205 11.17 -6.85 16.47
C THR A 205 10.84 -5.56 17.21
N ALA A 206 11.83 -4.72 17.52
CA ALA A 206 11.56 -3.46 18.22
C ALA A 206 10.96 -2.38 17.31
N ILE A 207 11.42 -2.31 16.06
CA ILE A 207 11.10 -1.26 15.09
C ILE A 207 10.70 -1.88 13.75
N SER A 208 9.74 -1.25 13.09
CA SER A 208 9.35 -1.52 11.71
C SER A 208 9.47 -0.26 10.87
N ILE A 209 9.83 -0.41 9.61
CA ILE A 209 9.64 0.62 8.59
C ILE A 209 8.41 0.23 7.78
N SER A 210 7.32 0.97 7.98
CA SER A 210 5.97 0.67 7.47
C SER A 210 5.21 1.98 7.18
N PHE A 211 3.91 1.90 6.85
CA PHE A 211 3.07 3.09 6.85
C PHE A 211 2.50 3.35 8.25
N VAL A 212 2.54 4.60 8.71
CA VAL A 212 2.19 4.92 10.11
C VAL A 212 0.71 4.73 10.43
N HIS A 213 -0.16 4.64 9.42
CA HIS A 213 -1.57 4.33 9.60
C HIS A 213 -1.85 2.89 10.05
N ASP A 214 -0.86 1.98 9.96
CA ASP A 214 -1.01 0.60 10.42
C ASP A 214 -0.98 0.49 11.95
N GLY A 215 -0.25 1.39 12.62
CA GLY A 215 -0.04 1.33 14.07
C GLY A 215 -1.31 1.46 14.92
N PRO A 216 -2.21 2.42 14.65
CA PRO A 216 -3.43 2.56 15.43
C PRO A 216 -4.34 1.31 15.40
N GLY A 217 -4.34 0.55 14.29
CA GLY A 217 -5.11 -0.70 14.22
C GLY A 217 -4.58 -1.79 15.16
N GLU A 218 -3.26 -1.90 15.29
CA GLU A 218 -2.62 -2.80 16.25
C GLU A 218 -2.88 -2.33 17.69
N ARG A 219 -2.82 -1.02 17.96
CA ARG A 219 -3.15 -0.45 19.28
C ARG A 219 -4.59 -0.73 19.70
N LEU A 220 -5.56 -0.51 18.80
CA LEU A 220 -6.97 -0.85 19.02
C LEU A 220 -7.22 -2.36 19.11
N SER A 221 -6.21 -3.18 18.85
CA SER A 221 -6.24 -4.63 19.05
C SER A 221 -5.51 -5.06 20.33
N GLY A 222 -5.07 -4.09 21.16
CA GLY A 222 -4.48 -4.32 22.47
C GLY A 222 -2.96 -4.43 22.47
N PHE A 223 -2.29 -4.21 21.33
CA PHE A 223 -0.84 -4.29 21.25
C PHE A 223 -0.16 -2.95 21.58
N PRO A 224 1.02 -2.97 22.24
CA PRO A 224 1.78 -1.77 22.54
C PRO A 224 2.52 -1.29 21.29
N VAL A 225 1.82 -0.58 20.42
CA VAL A 225 2.38 -0.03 19.17
C VAL A 225 2.19 1.48 19.12
N GLU A 226 3.31 2.15 18.87
CA GLU A 226 3.39 3.58 18.58
C GLU A 226 4.02 3.79 17.21
N THR A 227 3.75 4.95 16.61
CA THR A 227 4.28 5.30 15.29
C THR A 227 4.82 6.71 15.26
N VAL A 228 5.85 6.93 14.46
CA VAL A 228 6.47 8.25 14.27
C VAL A 228 6.86 8.42 12.79
N THR A 229 6.76 9.66 12.30
CA THR A 229 7.32 10.02 10.99
C THR A 229 8.69 10.70 11.16
N PRO A 230 9.67 10.41 10.30
CA PRO A 230 10.99 11.03 10.35
C PRO A 230 10.94 12.56 10.21
N ARG A 231 11.60 13.29 11.11
CA ARG A 231 11.60 14.78 11.15
C ARG A 231 12.38 15.40 10.00
N ASP A 232 13.37 14.68 9.48
CA ASP A 232 14.17 15.06 8.31
C ASP A 232 13.35 15.02 7.01
N GLY A 233 12.28 14.22 6.97
CA GLY A 233 11.26 14.21 5.93
C GLY A 233 10.88 12.80 5.52
N THR A 234 9.69 12.63 4.92
CA THR A 234 9.22 11.31 4.48
C THR A 234 8.30 11.40 3.26
N GLY A 235 8.06 10.26 2.61
CA GLY A 235 7.09 10.12 1.54
C GLY A 235 5.74 9.62 2.04
N ALA A 236 4.82 9.42 1.11
CA ALA A 236 3.56 8.74 1.34
C ALA A 236 3.27 7.83 0.16
N GLU A 237 2.48 6.79 0.39
CA GLU A 237 1.83 6.10 -0.72
C GLU A 237 0.55 6.80 -1.13
N ILE A 238 0.20 6.61 -2.40
CA ILE A 238 -1.17 6.78 -2.91
C ILE A 238 -1.72 5.38 -3.17
N GLY A 239 -2.45 4.85 -2.19
CA GLY A 239 -3.22 3.62 -2.35
C GLY A 239 -4.06 3.70 -3.61
N SER A 240 -4.02 2.71 -4.48
CA SER A 240 -4.61 2.82 -5.81
C SER A 240 -5.58 1.70 -6.16
N MET A 241 -6.47 1.93 -7.11
CA MET A 241 -7.38 0.92 -7.65
C MET A 241 -7.36 0.97 -9.18
N SER A 242 -7.41 -0.20 -9.82
CA SER A 242 -7.39 -0.31 -11.29
C SER A 242 -8.35 -1.37 -11.80
N LEU A 243 -8.91 -1.11 -12.99
CA LEU A 243 -9.59 -2.12 -13.78
C LEU A 243 -8.56 -2.85 -14.64
N VAL A 244 -8.52 -4.18 -14.55
CA VAL A 244 -7.61 -4.99 -15.35
C VAL A 244 -8.08 -5.00 -16.81
N LYS A 245 -7.15 -4.81 -17.74
CA LYS A 245 -7.45 -4.87 -19.18
C LYS A 245 -7.84 -6.31 -19.54
N GLY A 246 -8.97 -6.47 -20.23
CA GLY A 246 -9.53 -7.78 -20.55
C GLY A 246 -10.27 -8.45 -19.39
N ALA A 247 -10.64 -7.70 -18.34
CA ALA A 247 -11.53 -8.15 -17.28
C ALA A 247 -12.76 -8.87 -17.83
N ARG A 248 -13.05 -10.07 -17.32
CA ARG A 248 -14.15 -10.92 -17.80
C ARG A 248 -15.51 -10.41 -17.34
N HIS A 249 -15.55 -9.71 -16.20
CA HIS A 249 -16.77 -9.18 -15.60
C HIS A 249 -16.73 -7.64 -15.57
N LEU A 250 -16.44 -7.01 -16.71
CA LEU A 250 -16.16 -5.56 -16.78
C LEU A 250 -17.28 -4.67 -16.22
N GLU A 251 -18.54 -5.00 -16.45
CA GLU A 251 -19.66 -4.22 -15.91
C GLU A 251 -19.64 -4.23 -14.36
N GLN A 252 -19.42 -5.41 -13.77
CA GLN A 252 -19.31 -5.55 -12.31
C GLN A 252 -18.04 -4.86 -11.78
N ALA A 253 -16.96 -4.93 -12.54
CA ALA A 253 -15.70 -4.26 -12.20
C ALA A 253 -15.89 -2.74 -12.11
N ARG A 254 -16.59 -2.12 -13.09
CA ARG A 254 -16.92 -0.69 -13.07
C ARG A 254 -17.83 -0.32 -11.89
N ARG A 255 -18.86 -1.12 -11.62
CA ARG A 255 -19.75 -0.91 -10.48
C ARG A 255 -19.01 -0.97 -9.14
N PHE A 256 -18.11 -1.93 -8.98
CA PHE A 256 -17.24 -2.00 -7.80
C PHE A 256 -16.31 -0.79 -7.71
N TYR A 257 -15.73 -0.37 -8.83
CA TYR A 257 -14.85 0.79 -8.90
C TYR A 257 -15.56 2.07 -8.47
N ASP A 258 -16.77 2.32 -8.97
CA ASP A 258 -17.57 3.47 -8.56
C ASP A 258 -17.98 3.38 -7.09
N TRP A 259 -18.44 2.20 -6.66
CA TRP A 259 -18.83 1.97 -5.27
C TRP A 259 -17.67 2.20 -4.30
N ALA A 260 -16.48 1.69 -4.60
CA ALA A 260 -15.28 1.82 -3.75
C ALA A 260 -14.80 3.26 -3.61
N LEU A 261 -15.19 4.16 -4.52
CA LEU A 261 -14.90 5.59 -4.45
C LEU A 261 -15.94 6.39 -3.65
N THR A 262 -17.03 5.76 -3.20
CA THR A 262 -18.03 6.44 -2.35
C THR A 262 -17.50 6.69 -0.93
N PRO A 263 -17.99 7.75 -0.24
CA PRO A 263 -17.68 7.96 1.16
C PRO A 263 -17.95 6.73 2.04
N ALA A 264 -19.12 6.11 1.87
CA ALA A 264 -19.55 4.97 2.66
C ALA A 264 -18.65 3.75 2.49
N ALA A 265 -18.14 3.49 1.28
CA ALA A 265 -17.20 2.39 1.06
C ALA A 265 -15.83 2.68 1.68
N GLN A 266 -15.37 3.94 1.65
CA GLN A 266 -14.09 4.33 2.24
C GLN A 266 -14.14 4.34 3.78
N GLU A 267 -15.31 4.62 4.36
CA GLU A 267 -15.57 4.50 5.81
C GLU A 267 -15.50 3.04 6.32
N LEU A 268 -15.48 2.03 5.43
CA LEU A 268 -15.20 0.65 5.82
C LEU A 268 -13.75 0.43 6.26
N ALA A 269 -12.83 1.32 5.87
CA ALA A 269 -11.43 1.25 6.28
C ALA A 269 -11.30 1.41 7.81
N PRO A 270 -11.72 2.53 8.45
CA PRO A 270 -11.65 2.65 9.90
C PRO A 270 -12.54 1.63 10.63
N ALA A 271 -13.69 1.24 10.06
CA ALA A 271 -14.51 0.16 10.62
C ALA A 271 -13.81 -1.21 10.66
N SER A 272 -12.79 -1.41 9.81
CA SER A 272 -11.90 -2.58 9.81
C SER A 272 -10.52 -2.28 10.42
N LYS A 273 -10.43 -1.22 11.24
CA LYS A 273 -9.22 -0.74 11.92
C LYS A 273 -8.08 -0.33 10.99
N GLN A 274 -8.41 0.20 9.81
CA GLN A 274 -7.45 0.75 8.86
C GLN A 274 -7.59 2.27 8.78
N PHE A 275 -6.50 2.99 9.00
CA PHE A 275 -6.53 4.43 9.28
C PHE A 275 -5.82 5.27 8.22
N GLN A 276 -5.92 4.87 6.95
CA GLN A 276 -5.45 5.70 5.84
C GLN A 276 -6.32 6.96 5.69
N VAL A 277 -5.76 8.00 5.06
CA VAL A 277 -6.58 9.15 4.65
C VAL A 277 -7.39 8.74 3.41
N PRO A 278 -8.74 8.75 3.47
CA PRO A 278 -9.59 8.40 2.33
C PRO A 278 -9.40 9.40 1.18
N SER A 279 -9.57 8.94 -0.07
CA SER A 279 -9.51 9.81 -1.25
C SER A 279 -10.73 10.71 -1.39
N HIS A 280 -11.88 10.30 -0.86
CA HIS A 280 -13.11 11.08 -0.92
C HIS A 280 -13.23 11.99 0.32
N PRO A 281 -13.21 13.33 0.17
CA PRO A 281 -13.19 14.27 1.29
C PRO A 281 -14.45 14.24 2.17
N ALA A 282 -15.57 13.77 1.63
CA ALA A 282 -16.81 13.58 2.39
C ALA A 282 -16.84 12.31 3.26
N ALA A 283 -15.85 11.41 3.15
CA ALA A 283 -15.72 10.29 4.08
C ALA A 283 -15.33 10.81 5.46
N LYS A 284 -16.02 10.34 6.50
CA LYS A 284 -15.72 10.72 7.89
C LYS A 284 -14.34 10.21 8.27
N LEU A 285 -13.47 11.15 8.66
CA LEU A 285 -12.13 10.84 9.11
C LEU A 285 -12.18 10.35 10.57
N ASP A 286 -11.65 9.14 10.81
CA ASP A 286 -11.49 8.64 12.16
C ASP A 286 -10.35 9.41 12.90
N PRO A 287 -10.48 9.73 14.19
CA PRO A 287 -9.45 10.43 14.95
C PRO A 287 -8.09 9.73 15.00
N ASN A 288 -8.04 8.42 14.72
CA ASN A 288 -6.80 7.64 14.66
C ASN A 288 -6.05 7.79 13.33
N VAL A 289 -6.63 8.44 12.32
CA VAL A 289 -5.93 8.73 11.06
C VAL A 289 -4.77 9.69 11.32
N PRO A 290 -3.55 9.42 10.80
CA PRO A 290 -2.41 10.33 10.96
C PRO A 290 -2.73 11.76 10.50
N ASP A 291 -2.31 12.74 11.30
CA ASP A 291 -2.47 14.15 10.93
C ASP A 291 -1.39 14.57 9.93
N PHE A 292 -1.75 14.60 8.65
CA PHE A 292 -0.86 14.96 7.55
C PHE A 292 -0.29 16.38 7.69
N LYS A 293 -0.94 17.28 8.43
CA LYS A 293 -0.43 18.66 8.64
C LYS A 293 0.81 18.70 9.53
N LYS A 294 1.05 17.65 10.32
CA LYS A 294 2.21 17.53 11.22
C LYS A 294 3.39 16.81 10.59
N ILE A 295 3.25 16.35 9.34
CA ILE A 295 4.25 15.50 8.68
C ILE A 295 5.00 16.32 7.63
N LYS A 296 6.33 16.25 7.68
CA LYS A 296 7.20 16.87 6.67
C LYS A 296 7.29 15.94 5.45
N PHE A 297 6.41 16.16 4.48
CA PHE A 297 6.42 15.39 3.24
C PHE A 297 7.43 15.90 2.22
N ILE A 298 8.06 14.99 1.49
CA ILE A 298 8.69 15.32 0.21
C ILE A 298 7.62 15.53 -0.87
N SER A 299 7.98 16.27 -1.92
CA SER A 299 7.22 16.30 -3.17
C SER A 299 7.50 15.02 -3.96
N TYR A 300 6.90 13.91 -3.54
CA TYR A 300 7.14 12.59 -4.15
C TYR A 300 6.76 12.61 -5.64
N ASP A 301 7.71 12.26 -6.51
CA ASP A 301 7.53 12.18 -7.96
C ASP A 301 6.94 10.83 -8.40
N TYR A 302 5.63 10.68 -8.23
CA TYR A 302 4.93 9.44 -8.58
C TYR A 302 5.06 9.09 -10.07
N ALA A 303 5.21 10.06 -10.96
CA ALA A 303 5.35 9.79 -12.39
C ALA A 303 6.71 9.12 -12.69
N LYS A 304 7.81 9.63 -12.13
CA LYS A 304 9.13 9.02 -12.29
C LYS A 304 9.23 7.66 -11.59
N TYR A 305 8.89 7.61 -10.31
CA TYR A 305 9.08 6.39 -9.50
C TYR A 305 7.98 5.33 -9.74
N GLY A 306 6.85 5.71 -10.34
CA GLY A 306 5.85 4.79 -10.87
C GLY A 306 6.19 4.17 -12.22
N SER A 307 7.27 4.61 -12.88
CA SER A 307 7.68 4.06 -14.18
C SER A 307 8.32 2.68 -14.06
N THR A 308 8.11 1.86 -15.09
CA THR A 308 8.65 0.50 -15.24
C THR A 308 10.16 0.51 -15.18
N GLN A 309 10.78 1.44 -15.91
CA GLN A 309 12.23 1.54 -16.00
C GLN A 309 12.84 1.85 -14.63
N GLU A 310 12.34 2.88 -13.94
CA GLU A 310 12.92 3.31 -12.68
C GLU A 310 12.69 2.28 -11.57
N ARG A 311 11.48 1.73 -11.48
CA ARG A 311 11.16 0.71 -10.47
C ARG A 311 12.02 -0.54 -10.64
N LYS A 312 12.15 -1.04 -11.87
CA LYS A 312 12.99 -2.21 -12.17
C LYS A 312 14.46 -1.94 -11.83
N ARG A 313 14.97 -0.75 -12.17
CA ARG A 313 16.37 -0.36 -11.95
C ARG A 313 16.72 -0.27 -10.47
N LEU A 314 15.90 0.42 -9.68
CA LEU A 314 16.14 0.59 -8.24
C LEU A 314 16.03 -0.73 -7.48
N ILE A 315 15.06 -1.58 -7.81
CA ILE A 315 14.93 -2.91 -7.19
C ILE A 315 16.13 -3.80 -7.56
N ALA A 316 16.54 -3.83 -8.83
CA ALA A 316 17.70 -4.61 -9.26
C ALA A 316 18.99 -4.14 -8.57
N ARG A 317 19.17 -2.82 -8.42
CA ARG A 317 20.30 -2.26 -7.66
C ARG A 317 20.24 -2.68 -6.19
N TRP A 318 19.07 -2.66 -5.58
CA TRP A 318 18.89 -3.05 -4.17
C TRP A 318 19.21 -4.52 -3.93
N GLU A 319 18.74 -5.40 -4.81
CA GLU A 319 19.07 -6.82 -4.75
C GLU A 319 20.59 -7.05 -4.86
N LYS A 320 21.25 -6.33 -5.79
CA LYS A 320 22.68 -6.47 -6.03
C LYS A 320 23.56 -5.89 -4.91
N GLU A 321 23.21 -4.73 -4.38
CA GLU A 321 24.10 -3.95 -3.50
C GLU A 321 23.73 -4.03 -2.02
N VAL A 322 22.49 -4.38 -1.68
CA VAL A 322 21.99 -4.39 -0.29
C VAL A 322 21.61 -5.81 0.13
N ASN A 323 20.72 -6.49 -0.61
CA ASN A 323 20.22 -7.80 -0.19
C ASN A 323 21.28 -8.92 -0.29
N SER A 324 22.29 -8.73 -1.14
CA SER A 324 23.42 -9.64 -1.30
C SER A 324 24.43 -9.58 -0.14
N LEU A 325 24.33 -8.58 0.74
CA LEU A 325 25.22 -8.41 1.88
C LEU A 325 24.91 -9.44 2.97
N ALA A 326 25.94 -9.76 3.76
CA ALA A 326 25.74 -10.51 5.00
C ALA A 326 25.06 -9.62 6.06
N ARG A 327 24.21 -10.25 6.86
CA ARG A 327 23.53 -9.63 8.01
C ARG A 327 24.40 -9.67 9.26
#